data_AF-A0A433MWL3-F1
#
_entry.id   AF-A0A433MWL3-F1
#
_cell.length_a   1.000
_cell.length_b   1.000
_cell.length_c   1.000
_cell.angle_alpha   90.00
_cell.angle_beta   90.00
_cell.angle_gamma   90.00
#
_symmetry.space_group_name_H-M   'P 1'
#
loop_
_entity.id
_entity.type
_entity.pdbx_description
1 polymer ?
#
loop_
_entity_poly.entity_id
_entity_poly.type
_entity_poly.pdbx_seq_one_letter_code
_entity_poly.pdbx_strand_id
1 'polypeptide(L)'
;MLPKVVPNLESVVEDFGIPGIVAIVILPLAIPVVARFGKSLTKTTIKGGIILYEKSQRAIAAVGENFADIVAEAKAELAVTDSTRLRRIR
;
A
#
# COMPACT_ATOMS: atom_id res chain seq x y z
N MET A 1 19.79 1.31 -35.79
CA MET A 1 18.36 1.13 -36.11
C MET A 1 17.57 1.48 -34.85
N LEU A 2 16.88 2.62 -34.82
CA LEU A 2 16.01 2.95 -33.68
C LEU A 2 14.80 2.01 -33.71
N PRO A 3 14.46 1.30 -32.62
CA PRO A 3 13.23 0.53 -32.58
C PRO A 3 12.06 1.51 -32.73
N LYS A 4 11.21 1.29 -33.75
CA LYS A 4 9.94 2.01 -33.91
C LYS A 4 8.97 1.57 -32.82
N VAL A 5 9.15 2.11 -31.61
CA VAL A 5 8.15 2.05 -30.54
C VAL A 5 7.28 3.30 -30.67
N VAL A 6 6.62 3.44 -31.81
CA VAL A 6 5.63 4.50 -32.02
C VAL A 6 4.27 3.86 -31.82
N PRO A 7 3.56 4.13 -30.72
CA PRO A 7 2.20 3.64 -30.55
C PRO A 7 1.30 4.21 -31.65
N ASN A 8 0.38 3.40 -32.18
CA ASN A 8 -0.64 3.90 -33.11
C ASN A 8 -1.53 4.88 -32.33
N LEU A 9 -1.50 6.16 -32.72
CA LEU A 9 -2.26 7.20 -32.02
C LEU A 9 -3.76 6.92 -32.08
N GLU A 10 -4.24 6.36 -33.19
CA GLU A 10 -5.65 6.04 -33.39
C GLU A 10 -6.16 5.04 -32.34
N SER A 11 -5.45 3.95 -32.09
CA SER A 11 -5.86 2.95 -31.09
C SER A 11 -5.77 3.46 -29.64
N VAL A 12 -4.79 4.31 -29.32
CA VAL A 12 -4.67 4.88 -27.96
C VAL A 12 -5.76 5.90 -27.70
N VAL A 13 -6.15 6.68 -28.72
CA VAL A 13 -7.27 7.62 -28.65
C VAL A 13 -8.60 6.90 -28.58
N GLU A 14 -8.76 5.80 -29.31
CA GLU A 14 -9.99 5.02 -29.34
C GLU A 14 -10.21 4.23 -28.03
N ASP A 15 -9.14 3.63 -27.48
CA ASP A 15 -9.20 2.89 -26.21
C ASP A 15 -9.25 3.79 -24.96
N PHE A 16 -8.53 4.94 -24.97
CA PHE A 16 -8.35 5.77 -23.77
C PHE A 16 -8.94 7.18 -23.88
N GLY A 17 -9.44 7.61 -25.04
CA GLY A 17 -10.02 8.94 -25.25
C GLY A 17 -9.05 10.10 -24.97
N ILE A 18 -9.57 11.20 -24.44
CA ILE A 18 -8.79 12.39 -24.06
C ILE A 18 -7.60 12.07 -23.12
N PRO A 19 -7.75 11.20 -22.09
CA PRO A 19 -6.62 10.73 -21.29
C PRO A 19 -5.47 10.11 -22.10
N GLY A 20 -5.79 9.35 -23.16
CA GLY A 20 -4.80 8.75 -24.06
C GLY A 20 -3.95 9.79 -24.79
N ILE A 21 -4.59 10.87 -25.27
CA ILE A 21 -3.89 11.99 -25.94
C ILE A 21 -2.94 12.69 -24.97
N VAL A 22 -3.39 12.97 -23.75
CA VAL A 22 -2.57 13.63 -22.72
C VAL A 22 -1.34 12.79 -22.39
N ALA A 23 -1.50 11.47 -22.28
CA ALA A 23 -0.38 10.56 -22.05
C ALA A 23 0.65 10.59 -23.19
N ILE A 24 0.21 10.63 -24.46
CA ILE A 24 1.12 10.70 -25.62
C ILE A 24 1.91 12.00 -25.64
N VAL A 25 1.29 13.13 -25.30
CA VAL A 25 1.97 14.44 -25.27
C VAL A 25 3.01 14.50 -24.16
N ILE A 26 2.72 13.89 -23.00
CA ILE A 26 3.62 13.89 -21.84
C ILE A 26 4.74 12.84 -21.98
N LEU A 27 4.51 11.77 -22.74
CA LEU A 27 5.44 10.64 -22.86
C LEU A 27 6.89 11.05 -23.25
N PRO A 28 7.14 11.92 -24.25
CA PRO A 28 8.49 12.33 -24.63
C PRO A 28 9.21 13.12 -23.53
N LEU A 29 8.47 13.84 -22.69
CA LEU A 29 9.05 14.58 -21.55
C LEU A 29 9.33 13.65 -20.37
N ALA A 30 8.51 12.61 -20.18
CA ALA A 30 8.69 11.63 -19.11
C ALA A 30 9.89 10.69 -19.36
N ILE A 31 10.14 10.28 -20.61
CA ILE A 31 11.24 9.39 -20.98
C ILE A 31 12.62 9.86 -20.46
N PRO A 32 13.09 11.10 -20.70
CA PRO A 32 14.40 11.55 -20.23
C PRO A 32 14.47 11.66 -18.70
N VAL A 33 13.36 11.95 -18.02
CA VAL A 33 13.30 11.99 -16.55
C VAL A 33 13.47 10.58 -15.99
N VAL A 34 12.74 9.60 -16.51
CA VAL A 34 12.87 8.19 -16.11
C VAL A 34 14.25 7.64 -16.50
N ALA A 35 14.80 8.00 -17.65
CA ALA A 35 16.14 7.57 -18.05
C ALA A 35 17.24 8.14 -17.15
N ARG A 36 17.11 9.39 -16.70
CA ARG A 36 18.09 10.06 -15.82
C ARG A 36 17.96 9.64 -14.36
N PHE A 37 16.73 9.47 -13.86
CA PHE A 37 16.45 9.26 -12.43
C PHE A 37 15.95 7.85 -12.10
N GLY A 38 15.63 7.01 -13.09
CA GLY A 38 15.02 5.70 -12.88
C GLY A 38 15.86 4.78 -12.00
N LYS A 39 17.19 4.76 -12.19
CA LYS A 39 18.10 3.97 -11.34
C LYS A 39 18.05 4.42 -9.87
N SER A 40 17.98 5.72 -9.62
CA SER A 40 17.94 6.29 -8.26
C SER A 40 16.56 6.12 -7.62
N LEU A 41 15.48 6.26 -8.41
CA LEU A 41 14.12 5.98 -7.94
C LEU A 41 13.97 4.52 -7.53
N THR A 42 14.35 3.56 -8.39
CA THR A 42 14.24 2.14 -8.06
C THR A 42 15.00 1.79 -6.79
N LYS A 43 16.23 2.30 -6.63
CA LYS A 43 17.02 2.08 -5.40
C LYS A 43 16.36 2.70 -4.16
N THR A 44 15.75 3.87 -4.30
CA THR A 44 15.07 4.57 -3.20
C THR A 44 13.76 3.89 -2.83
N THR A 45 12.99 3.41 -3.82
CA THR A 45 11.77 2.65 -3.59
C THR A 45 12.07 1.31 -2.91
N ILE A 46 13.10 0.58 -3.35
CA ILE A 46 13.49 -0.67 -2.70
C ILE A 46 13.93 -0.42 -1.26
N LYS A 47 14.82 0.55 -1.03
CA LYS A 47 15.28 0.89 0.33
C LYS A 47 14.14 1.42 1.21
N GLY A 48 13.30 2.29 0.66
CA GLY A 48 12.13 2.83 1.33
C GLY A 48 11.12 1.75 1.69
N GLY A 49 10.89 0.79 0.79
CA GLY A 49 10.04 -0.37 1.02
C GLY A 49 10.56 -1.27 2.14
N ILE A 50 11.87 -1.54 2.16
CA ILE A 50 12.50 -2.30 3.24
C ILE A 50 12.34 -1.57 4.59
N ILE A 51 12.67 -0.27 4.64
CA ILE A 51 12.56 0.54 5.86
C ILE A 51 11.11 0.62 6.34
N LEU A 52 10.16 0.80 5.43
CA LEU A 52 8.74 0.85 5.75
C LEU A 52 8.25 -0.48 6.30
N TYR A 53 8.66 -1.60 5.70
CA TYR A 53 8.33 -2.95 6.16
C TYR A 53 8.90 -3.25 7.55
N GLU A 54 10.18 -2.93 7.78
CA GLU A 54 10.79 -3.09 9.10
C GLU A 54 10.09 -2.23 10.17
N LYS A 55 9.75 -0.98 9.83
CA LYS A 55 9.00 -0.09 10.72
C LYS A 55 7.58 -0.58 10.96
N SER A 56 6.89 -1.09 9.93
CA SER A 56 5.54 -1.60 10.08
C SER A 56 5.50 -2.84 10.96
N GLN A 57 6.48 -3.75 10.84
CA GLN A 57 6.57 -4.92 11.72
C GLN A 57 6.68 -4.51 13.20
N ARG A 58 7.53 -3.52 13.51
CA ARG A 58 7.65 -2.98 14.87
C ARG A 58 6.38 -2.27 15.34
N ALA A 59 5.74 -1.50 14.47
CA ALA A 59 4.50 -0.80 14.78
C ALA A 59 3.34 -1.78 15.04
N ILE A 60 3.24 -2.84 14.23
CA ILE A 60 2.25 -3.92 14.41
C ILE A 60 2.50 -4.66 15.72
N ALA A 61 3.76 -4.96 16.06
CA ALA A 61 4.08 -5.60 17.33
C ALA A 61 3.67 -4.74 18.54
N ALA A 62 4.00 -3.43 18.52
CA ALA A 62 3.64 -2.51 19.59
C ALA A 62 2.12 -2.30 19.72
N VAL A 63 1.40 -2.21 18.60
CA VAL A 63 -0.07 -2.12 18.61
C VAL A 63 -0.69 -3.46 19.03
N GLY A 64 -0.10 -4.58 18.63
CA GLY A 64 -0.56 -5.92 18.98
C GLY A 64 -0.49 -6.20 20.47
N GLU A 65 0.55 -5.74 21.17
CA GLU A 65 0.65 -5.84 22.63
C GLU A 65 -0.48 -5.06 23.32
N ASN A 66 -0.64 -3.77 23.00
CA ASN A 66 -1.71 -2.94 23.56
C ASN A 66 -3.11 -3.49 23.21
N PHE A 67 -3.29 -4.03 22.00
CA PHE A 67 -4.55 -4.61 21.56
C PHE A 67 -4.83 -5.95 22.27
N ALA A 68 -3.81 -6.77 22.50
CA ALA A 68 -3.94 -8.00 23.25
C ALA A 68 -4.38 -7.74 24.69
N ASP A 69 -3.85 -6.69 25.33
CA ASP A 69 -4.27 -6.28 26.68
C ASP A 69 -5.74 -5.82 26.70
N ILE A 70 -6.16 -4.98 25.76
CA ILE A 70 -7.56 -4.52 25.66
C ILE A 70 -8.50 -5.72 25.40
N VAL A 71 -8.12 -6.65 24.53
CA VAL A 71 -8.91 -7.86 24.25
C VAL A 71 -8.95 -8.79 25.47
N ALA A 72 -7.85 -8.90 26.22
CA ALA A 72 -7.81 -9.69 27.45
C ALA A 72 -8.71 -9.08 28.53
N GLU A 73 -8.69 -7.76 28.69
CA GLU A 73 -9.56 -7.02 29.60
C GLU A 73 -11.04 -7.22 29.22
N ALA A 74 -11.40 -7.01 27.95
CA ALA A 74 -12.77 -7.23 27.47
C ALA A 74 -13.25 -8.68 27.67
N LYS A 75 -12.37 -9.68 27.45
CA LYS A 75 -12.69 -11.09 27.71
C LYS A 75 -12.90 -11.38 29.19
N ALA A 76 -12.10 -10.77 30.07
CA ALA A 76 -12.24 -10.91 31.51
C ALA A 76 -13.58 -10.33 31.99
N GLU A 77 -14.01 -9.17 31.48
CA GLU A 77 -15.30 -8.57 31.82
C GLU A 77 -16.49 -9.46 31.41
N LEU A 78 -16.45 -10.06 30.21
CA LEU A 78 -17.47 -11.00 29.75
C LEU A 78 -17.52 -12.25 30.64
N ALA A 79 -16.37 -12.82 30.99
CA ALA A 79 -16.29 -14.01 31.85
C ALA A 79 -16.75 -13.73 33.30
N VAL A 80 -16.47 -12.53 33.82
CA VAL A 80 -16.98 -12.07 35.13
C VAL A 80 -18.50 -11.92 35.10
N THR A 81 -19.06 -11.41 34.01
CA THR A 81 -20.51 -11.25 33.82
C THR A 81 -21.22 -12.61 33.83
N ASP A 82 -20.68 -13.61 33.12
CA ASP A 82 -21.25 -14.96 33.08
C ASP A 82 -21.16 -15.70 34.42
N SER A 83 -20.01 -15.62 35.11
CA SER A 83 -19.82 -16.28 36.40
C SER A 83 -20.69 -15.69 37.52
N THR A 84 -20.92 -14.38 37.49
CA THR A 84 -21.82 -13.68 38.43
C THR A 84 -23.29 -14.05 38.19
N ARG A 85 -23.68 -14.30 36.93
CA ARG A 85 -25.04 -14.76 36.59
C ARG A 85 -25.30 -16.17 37.09
N LEU A 86 -24.33 -17.07 36.97
CA LEU A 86 -24.44 -18.46 37.43
C LEU A 86 -24.53 -18.59 38.96
N ARG A 87 -23.88 -17.70 39.72
CA ARG A 87 -24.01 -17.67 41.20
C ARG A 87 -25.34 -17.13 41.70
N ARG A 88 -26.12 -16.40 40.88
CA ARG A 88 -27.42 -15.85 41.28
C ARG A 88 -28.58 -16.83 41.12
N ILE A 89 -28.39 -17.94 40.39
CA ILE A 89 -29.43 -18.92 40.04
C ILE A 89 -29.29 -20.22 40.87
N ARG A 90 -28.28 -20.31 41.74
CA ARG A 90 -28.05 -21.42 42.68
C ARG A 90 -28.20 -20.91 44.11
#